data_AF-A0AAU8LF50-F1
#
_entry.id   AF-A0AAU8LF50-F1
#
_cell.length_a   1.000
_cell.length_b   1.000
_cell.length_c   1.000
_cell.angle_alpha   90.00
_cell.angle_beta   90.00
_cell.angle_gamma   90.00
#
_symmetry.space_group_name_H-M   'P 1'
#
loop_
_entity.id
_entity.type
_entity.pdbx_description
1 polymer ?
#
loop_
_entity_poly.entity_id
_entity_poly.type
_entity_poly.pdbx_seq_one_letter_code
_entity_poly.pdbx_strand_id
1 'polypeptide(L)'
;MSDDKKTSALAEWHRILDDRSWWTNPSVAYRLLQAMASDLESAGLIDPLERFDLSELACAAFSYFTEEGNHEWRHQASDYLVHDASARVFGSMLHSRLIKHGAAENPYLTDHFAFLNAENVLIMRDYRPFGRLEGRHITTQAGETLTLVESGRQINGIKLQRLDDADQYRALIEAATLALERSDFDGYVKLWERHSYSIFKTCSTCLDRFWLREDCSPCAGRGFVEDPQRPDRLPPSLLAARLSDR
;
A
#
# COMPACT_ATOMS: atom_id res chain seq x y z
N MET A 1 7.31 15.03 -38.22
CA MET A 1 6.68 15.83 -37.15
C MET A 1 5.66 15.05 -36.33
N SER A 2 4.74 14.26 -36.92
CA SER A 2 3.86 13.36 -36.15
C SER A 2 4.64 12.16 -35.56
N ASP A 3 5.53 11.56 -36.36
CA ASP A 3 6.28 10.36 -35.96
C ASP A 3 7.27 10.59 -34.82
N ASP A 4 7.95 11.75 -34.78
CA ASP A 4 8.86 12.08 -33.68
C ASP A 4 8.10 12.26 -32.36
N LYS A 5 6.89 12.84 -32.41
CA LYS A 5 6.01 13.00 -31.24
C LYS A 5 5.50 11.66 -30.75
N LYS A 6 5.03 10.79 -31.66
CA LYS A 6 4.62 9.42 -31.34
C LYS A 6 5.78 8.67 -30.67
N THR A 7 6.95 8.68 -31.30
CA THR A 7 8.14 7.97 -30.80
C THR A 7 8.54 8.45 -29.41
N SER A 8 8.60 9.77 -29.18
CA SER A 8 8.95 10.32 -27.87
C SER A 8 7.92 9.98 -26.79
N ALA A 9 6.63 9.99 -27.11
CA ALA A 9 5.57 9.71 -26.15
C ALA A 9 5.50 8.22 -25.79
N LEU A 10 5.67 7.32 -26.77
CA LEU A 10 5.78 5.89 -26.52
C LEU A 10 7.04 5.55 -25.72
N ALA A 11 8.16 6.20 -26.00
CA ALA A 11 9.39 6.02 -25.22
C ALA A 11 9.18 6.41 -23.74
N GLU A 12 8.47 7.51 -23.46
CA GLU A 12 8.14 7.91 -22.10
C GLU A 12 7.18 6.94 -21.42
N TRP A 13 6.17 6.44 -22.16
CA TRP A 13 5.24 5.43 -21.67
C TRP A 13 5.98 4.15 -21.24
N HIS A 14 6.87 3.62 -22.10
CA HIS A 14 7.70 2.46 -21.78
C HIS A 14 8.68 2.72 -20.65
N ARG A 15 9.25 3.93 -20.57
CA ARG A 15 10.14 4.31 -19.45
C ARG A 15 9.43 4.18 -18.10
N ILE A 16 8.14 4.55 -18.00
CA ILE A 16 7.34 4.39 -16.78
C ILE A 16 7.01 2.91 -16.54
N LEU A 17 6.61 2.17 -17.58
CA LEU A 17 6.33 0.73 -17.48
C LEU A 17 7.55 -0.04 -16.93
N ASP A 18 8.75 0.24 -17.43
CA ASP A 18 9.96 -0.52 -17.12
C ASP A 18 10.64 -0.07 -15.82
N ASP A 19 10.37 1.14 -15.34
CA ASP A 19 10.95 1.67 -14.11
C ASP A 19 10.20 1.18 -12.86
N ARG A 20 10.78 0.18 -12.20
CA ARG A 20 10.28 -0.45 -10.96
C ARG A 20 9.95 0.55 -9.85
N SER A 21 10.57 1.73 -9.81
CA SER A 21 10.28 2.73 -8.77
C SER A 21 8.86 3.31 -8.87
N TRP A 22 8.29 3.39 -10.07
CA TRP A 22 6.88 3.80 -10.28
C TRP A 22 5.90 2.79 -9.70
N TRP A 23 6.27 1.51 -9.71
CA TRP A 23 5.43 0.41 -9.23
C TRP A 23 5.44 0.22 -7.71
N THR A 24 6.05 1.13 -6.95
CA THR A 24 5.85 1.23 -5.48
C THR A 24 4.41 1.58 -5.09
N ASN A 25 3.65 2.17 -6.01
CA ASN A 25 2.19 2.27 -5.94
C ASN A 25 1.58 1.80 -7.27
N PRO A 26 1.30 0.49 -7.41
CA PRO A 26 0.85 -0.10 -8.68
C PRO A 26 -0.42 0.55 -9.23
N SER A 27 -1.36 0.94 -8.36
CA SER A 27 -2.63 1.54 -8.79
C SER A 27 -2.45 2.91 -9.44
N VAL A 28 -1.44 3.68 -9.02
CA VAL A 28 -1.12 4.99 -9.60
C VAL A 28 -0.36 4.81 -10.90
N ALA A 29 0.64 3.93 -10.93
CA ALA A 29 1.38 3.61 -12.15
C ALA A 29 0.46 3.13 -13.27
N TYR A 30 -0.43 2.17 -12.97
CA TYR A 30 -1.43 1.67 -13.90
C TYR A 30 -2.31 2.78 -14.47
N ARG A 31 -2.91 3.61 -13.59
CA ARG A 31 -3.81 4.69 -14.04
C ARG A 31 -3.09 5.74 -14.87
N LEU A 32 -1.84 6.04 -14.56
CA LEU A 32 -1.01 6.95 -15.36
C LEU A 32 -0.77 6.38 -16.76
N LEU A 33 -0.38 5.11 -16.87
CA LEU A 33 -0.16 4.44 -18.15
C LEU A 33 -1.45 4.36 -18.99
N GLN A 34 -2.59 4.10 -18.37
CA GLN A 34 -3.90 4.13 -19.04
C GLN A 34 -4.28 5.53 -19.54
N ALA A 35 -4.04 6.56 -18.73
CA ALA A 35 -4.29 7.94 -19.12
C ALA A 35 -3.40 8.36 -20.30
N MET A 36 -2.10 8.03 -20.24
CA MET A 36 -1.17 8.32 -21.33
C MET A 36 -1.55 7.61 -22.63
N ALA A 37 -1.98 6.34 -22.57
CA ALA A 37 -2.45 5.62 -23.76
C ALA A 37 -3.72 6.27 -24.34
N SER A 38 -4.65 6.70 -23.49
CA SER A 38 -5.88 7.41 -23.91
C SER A 38 -5.57 8.77 -24.54
N ASP A 39 -4.60 9.51 -24.01
CA ASP A 39 -4.14 10.79 -24.55
C ASP A 39 -3.48 10.61 -25.92
N LEU A 40 -2.69 9.54 -26.09
CA LEU A 40 -2.06 9.20 -27.38
C LEU A 40 -3.09 8.87 -28.47
N GLU A 41 -4.11 8.09 -28.13
CA GLU A 41 -5.22 7.74 -29.04
C GLU A 41 -6.02 9.01 -29.40
N SER A 42 -6.38 9.82 -28.39
CA SER A 42 -7.13 11.06 -28.58
C SER A 42 -6.38 12.08 -29.43
N ALA A 43 -5.04 12.08 -29.38
CA ALA A 43 -4.18 12.90 -30.21
C ALA A 43 -3.99 12.34 -31.64
N GLY A 44 -4.53 11.17 -31.95
CA GLY A 44 -4.36 10.48 -33.23
C GLY A 44 -2.94 9.98 -33.48
N LEU A 45 -2.15 9.80 -32.42
CA LEU A 45 -0.76 9.31 -32.50
C LEU A 45 -0.69 7.78 -32.53
N ILE A 46 -1.69 7.11 -31.96
CA ILE A 46 -1.85 5.66 -32.02
C ILE A 46 -3.27 5.29 -32.44
N ASP A 47 -3.44 4.11 -33.01
CA ASP A 47 -4.76 3.58 -33.33
C ASP A 47 -5.37 2.79 -32.14
N PRO A 48 -6.66 2.41 -32.21
CA PRO A 48 -7.32 1.69 -31.12
C PRO A 48 -6.70 0.31 -30.80
N LEU A 49 -6.05 -0.34 -31.77
CA LEU A 49 -5.39 -1.63 -31.55
C LEU A 49 -4.08 -1.43 -30.78
N GLU A 50 -3.28 -0.43 -31.16
CA GLU A 50 -2.08 -0.03 -30.42
C GLU A 50 -2.43 0.38 -28.98
N ARG A 51 -3.52 1.13 -28.78
CA ARG A 51 -4.01 1.47 -27.43
C ARG A 51 -4.39 0.23 -26.63
N PHE A 52 -5.00 -0.76 -27.27
CA PHE A 52 -5.36 -2.03 -26.63
C PHE A 52 -4.10 -2.77 -26.17
N ASP A 53 -3.08 -2.89 -27.03
CA ASP A 53 -1.81 -3.55 -26.69
C ASP A 53 -1.10 -2.86 -25.51
N LEU A 54 -1.07 -1.52 -25.49
CA LEU A 54 -0.53 -0.77 -24.33
C LEU A 54 -1.33 -1.03 -23.06
N SER A 55 -2.66 -1.13 -23.18
CA SER A 55 -3.54 -1.40 -22.04
C SER A 55 -3.27 -2.79 -21.44
N GLU A 56 -3.11 -3.80 -22.30
CA GLU A 56 -2.78 -5.18 -21.88
C GLU A 56 -1.42 -5.25 -21.19
N LEU A 57 -0.41 -4.54 -21.70
CA LEU A 57 0.90 -4.45 -21.05
C LEU A 57 0.82 -3.80 -19.67
N ALA A 58 0.03 -2.73 -19.52
CA ALA A 58 -0.19 -2.09 -18.22
C ALA A 58 -0.94 -3.01 -17.24
N CYS A 59 -1.94 -3.76 -17.71
CA CYS A 59 -2.64 -4.78 -16.91
C CYS A 59 -1.68 -5.87 -16.44
N ALA A 60 -0.86 -6.40 -17.35
CA ALA A 60 0.12 -7.44 -17.05
C ALA A 60 1.16 -6.95 -16.02
N ALA A 61 1.66 -5.72 -16.17
CA ALA A 61 2.59 -5.14 -15.22
C ALA A 61 1.94 -4.93 -13.84
N PHE A 62 0.69 -4.45 -13.78
CA PHE A 62 -0.05 -4.34 -12.52
C PHE A 62 -0.17 -5.70 -11.82
N SER A 63 -0.60 -6.74 -12.53
CA SER A 63 -0.71 -8.09 -11.97
C SER A 63 0.64 -8.60 -11.49
N TYR A 64 1.69 -8.48 -12.30
CA TYR A 64 3.06 -8.84 -11.91
C TYR A 64 3.49 -8.13 -10.62
N PHE A 65 3.30 -6.82 -10.51
CA PHE A 65 3.76 -6.07 -9.33
C PHE A 65 2.90 -6.27 -8.09
N THR A 66 1.64 -6.68 -8.24
CA THR A 66 0.75 -6.98 -7.11
C THR A 66 0.84 -8.42 -6.64
N GLU A 67 1.27 -9.35 -7.50
CA GLU A 67 1.41 -10.79 -7.20
C GLU A 67 2.86 -11.21 -6.94
N GLU A 68 3.82 -10.76 -7.76
CA GLU A 68 5.25 -11.11 -7.69
C GLU A 68 6.15 -9.96 -7.22
N GLY A 69 5.65 -8.72 -7.31
CA GLY A 69 6.39 -7.50 -6.98
C GLY A 69 6.79 -7.44 -5.51
N ASN A 70 8.00 -6.93 -5.25
CA ASN A 70 8.60 -6.77 -3.93
C ASN A 70 7.54 -6.31 -2.92
N HIS A 71 7.15 -7.17 -1.98
CA HIS A 71 6.22 -6.83 -0.92
C HIS A 71 6.91 -5.88 0.06
N GLU A 72 7.20 -4.65 -0.38
CA GLU A 72 7.40 -3.56 0.56
C GLU A 72 6.10 -3.42 1.33
N TRP A 73 6.13 -3.88 2.59
CA TRP A 73 5.00 -3.80 3.49
C TRP A 73 4.51 -2.35 3.65
N ARG A 74 5.41 -1.39 3.45
CA ARG A 74 5.11 0.04 3.51
C ARG A 74 4.61 0.54 2.17
N HIS A 75 3.46 1.21 2.19
CA HIS A 75 2.90 1.93 1.07
C HIS A 75 3.26 3.42 1.19
N GLN A 76 3.74 4.05 0.10
CA GLN A 76 4.23 5.42 0.17
C GLN A 76 3.15 6.45 0.50
N ALA A 77 1.90 6.19 0.10
CA ALA A 77 0.76 7.07 0.38
C ALA A 77 0.16 6.86 1.79
N SER A 78 0.83 6.09 2.64
CA SER A 78 0.35 5.74 3.96
C SER A 78 1.09 6.45 5.08
N ASP A 79 0.33 6.81 6.10
CA ASP A 79 0.85 7.24 7.38
C ASP A 79 0.93 6.05 8.31
N TYR A 80 2.00 6.00 9.10
CA TYR A 80 2.18 4.97 10.10
C TYR A 80 2.42 5.58 11.47
N LEU A 81 1.72 5.09 12.48
CA LEU A 81 2.15 5.25 13.86
C LEU A 81 3.30 4.27 14.14
N VAL A 82 4.26 4.70 14.93
CA VAL A 82 5.43 3.91 15.33
C VAL A 82 5.32 3.68 16.82
N HIS A 83 5.26 2.42 17.23
CA HIS A 83 5.14 2.02 18.63
C HIS A 83 6.44 1.41 19.14
N ASP A 84 6.76 1.66 20.41
CA ASP A 84 7.83 0.96 21.12
C ASP A 84 7.38 -0.45 21.56
N ALA A 85 8.31 -1.22 22.16
CA ALA A 85 8.03 -2.56 22.68
C ALA A 85 6.97 -2.59 23.79
N SER A 86 6.66 -1.44 24.42
CA SER A 86 5.61 -1.27 25.42
C SER A 86 4.29 -0.77 24.82
N ALA A 87 4.14 -0.82 23.49
CA ALA A 87 3.00 -0.32 22.73
C ALA A 87 2.72 1.18 22.87
N ARG A 88 3.67 1.98 23.40
CA ARG A 88 3.54 3.44 23.46
C ARG A 88 3.91 4.05 22.12
N VAL A 89 3.25 5.15 21.78
CA VAL A 89 3.59 5.94 20.58
C VAL A 89 4.99 6.53 20.75
N PHE A 90 5.92 6.08 19.91
CA PHE A 90 7.25 6.67 19.74
C PHE A 90 7.20 7.86 18.77
N GLY A 91 6.34 7.76 17.75
CA GLY A 91 6.18 8.80 16.74
C GLY A 91 5.36 8.33 15.54
N SER A 92 5.59 8.95 14.38
CA SER A 92 4.96 8.59 13.11
C SER A 92 6.00 8.47 11.99
N MET A 93 5.82 7.50 11.11
CA MET A 93 6.50 7.45 9.82
C MET A 93 5.56 8.01 8.75
N LEU A 94 5.92 9.17 8.19
CA LEU A 94 5.20 9.83 7.12
C LEU A 94 6.06 9.80 5.86
N HIS A 95 5.63 9.05 4.84
CA HIS A 95 6.44 8.80 3.65
C HIS A 95 7.82 8.23 4.07
N SER A 96 8.92 8.89 3.72
CA SER A 96 10.29 8.50 4.11
C SER A 96 10.81 9.26 5.33
N ARG A 97 9.94 9.80 6.19
CA ARG A 97 10.33 10.60 7.37
C ARG A 97 9.78 10.01 8.66
N LEU A 98 10.67 9.71 9.60
CA LEU A 98 10.31 9.41 10.98
C LEU A 98 10.24 10.72 11.77
N ILE A 99 9.09 10.97 12.40
CA ILE A 99 8.82 12.14 13.23
C ILE A 99 8.57 11.63 14.64
N LYS A 100 9.39 12.07 15.59
CA LYS A 100 9.24 11.67 17.00
C LYS A 100 8.23 12.60 17.68
N HIS A 101 7.21 12.04 18.33
CA HIS A 101 6.18 12.81 19.02
C HIS A 101 5.41 11.95 20.03
N GLY A 102 4.77 12.58 21.01
CA GLY A 102 3.85 11.91 21.94
C GLY A 102 2.46 11.65 21.33
N ALA A 103 1.62 10.90 22.04
CA ALA A 103 0.30 10.48 21.52
C ALA A 103 -0.69 11.64 21.21
N ALA A 104 -0.51 12.81 21.82
CA ALA A 104 -1.39 13.97 21.65
C ALA A 104 -0.84 15.02 20.64
N GLU A 105 0.36 14.80 20.13
CA GLU A 105 1.05 15.76 19.25
C GLU A 105 0.72 15.52 17.78
N ASN A 106 0.60 16.60 17.01
CA ASN A 106 0.37 16.52 15.58
C ASN A 106 1.71 16.36 14.83
N PRO A 107 1.97 15.22 14.17
CA PRO A 107 3.25 14.97 13.52
C PRO A 107 3.54 15.91 12.35
N TYR A 108 2.52 16.50 11.71
CA TYR A 108 2.73 17.41 10.58
C TYR A 108 3.25 18.79 10.99
N LEU A 109 3.20 19.12 12.28
CA LEU A 109 3.74 20.37 12.83
C LEU A 109 5.14 20.19 13.43
N THR A 110 5.64 18.96 13.47
CA THR A 110 6.91 18.61 14.10
C THR A 110 7.97 18.31 13.06
N ASP A 111 9.18 18.75 13.35
CA ASP A 111 10.35 18.52 12.53
C ASP A 111 10.71 17.03 12.45
N HIS A 112 11.13 16.57 11.27
CA HIS A 112 11.52 15.16 11.10
C HIS A 112 12.75 14.82 11.96
N PHE A 113 12.69 13.66 12.61
CA PHE A 113 13.75 13.11 13.43
C PHE A 113 14.80 12.35 12.59
N ALA A 114 14.34 11.52 11.65
CA ALA A 114 15.19 10.76 10.73
C ALA A 114 14.55 10.61 9.34
N PHE A 115 15.38 10.40 8.32
CA PHE A 115 14.97 10.14 6.94
C PHE A 115 15.33 8.70 6.52
N LEU A 116 14.42 8.01 5.85
CA LEU A 116 14.61 6.66 5.33
C LEU A 116 15.28 6.73 3.96
N ASN A 117 16.48 6.18 3.84
CA ASN A 117 17.22 6.11 2.59
C ASN A 117 16.80 4.89 1.73
N ALA A 118 17.42 4.76 0.55
CA ALA A 118 17.13 3.67 -0.40
C ALA A 118 17.51 2.28 0.15
N GLU A 119 18.44 2.20 1.09
CA GLU A 119 18.86 0.95 1.74
C GLU A 119 18.00 0.58 2.96
N ASN A 120 16.85 1.24 3.13
CA ASN A 120 15.92 1.10 4.27
C ASN A 120 16.56 1.41 5.63
N VAL A 121 17.55 2.31 5.66
CA VAL A 121 18.17 2.81 6.89
C VAL A 121 17.62 4.20 7.22
N LEU A 122 17.19 4.37 8.46
CA LEU A 122 16.80 5.67 9.01
C LEU A 122 18.06 6.42 9.43
N ILE A 123 18.29 7.57 8.81
CA ILE A 123 19.44 8.46 9.06
C ILE A 123 18.95 9.70 9.79
N MET A 124 19.52 9.99 10.95
CA MET A 124 19.22 11.21 11.72
C MET A 124 19.83 12.44 11.06
N ARG A 125 19.42 13.63 11.51
CA ARG A 125 19.92 14.92 10.99
C ARG A 125 21.44 15.09 11.11
N ASP A 126 22.07 14.42 12.07
CA ASP A 126 23.53 14.40 12.26
C ASP A 126 24.24 13.31 11.44
N TYR A 127 23.54 12.74 10.44
CA TYR A 127 24.00 11.67 9.54
C TYR A 127 24.30 10.34 10.22
N ARG A 128 23.93 10.16 11.50
CA ARG A 128 24.09 8.88 12.18
C ARG A 128 22.92 7.95 11.86
N PRO A 129 23.17 6.64 11.69
CA PRO A 129 22.09 5.68 11.54
C PRO A 129 21.31 5.57 12.85
N PHE A 130 19.99 5.66 12.77
CA PHE A 130 19.08 5.43 13.88
C PHE A 130 18.66 3.96 13.96
N GLY A 131 18.30 3.37 12.82
CA GLY A 131 17.79 2.01 12.74
C GLY A 131 17.53 1.57 11.30
N ARG A 132 17.22 0.29 11.13
CA ARG A 132 16.92 -0.31 9.83
C ARG A 132 15.46 -0.76 9.79
N LEU A 133 14.74 -0.39 8.74
CA LEU A 133 13.37 -0.81 8.51
C LEU A 133 13.36 -2.12 7.72
N GLU A 134 12.72 -3.14 8.28
CA GLU A 134 12.50 -4.43 7.62
C GLU A 134 11.03 -4.85 7.82
N GLY A 135 10.29 -4.94 6.71
CA GLY A 135 8.85 -5.13 6.74
C GLY A 135 8.16 -4.01 7.53
N ARG A 136 7.62 -4.35 8.70
CA ARG A 136 6.93 -3.42 9.61
C ARG A 136 7.74 -3.01 10.83
N HIS A 137 8.99 -3.46 10.93
CA HIS A 137 9.78 -3.28 12.14
C HIS A 137 11.00 -2.41 11.88
N ILE A 138 11.25 -1.46 12.77
CA ILE A 138 12.52 -0.73 12.81
C ILE A 138 13.35 -1.34 13.92
N THR A 139 14.49 -1.91 13.57
CA THR A 139 15.51 -2.32 14.54
C THR A 139 16.45 -1.16 14.75
N THR A 140 16.43 -0.56 15.95
CA THR A 140 17.30 0.59 16.29
C THR A 140 18.75 0.12 16.50
N GLN A 141 19.70 1.05 16.43
CA GLN A 141 21.10 0.76 16.76
C GLN A 141 21.29 0.29 18.22
N ALA A 142 20.34 0.62 19.11
CA ALA A 142 20.32 0.15 20.50
C ALA A 142 19.75 -1.27 20.65
N GLY A 143 19.30 -1.91 19.57
CA GLY A 143 18.68 -3.23 19.58
C GLY A 143 17.20 -3.23 19.93
N GLU A 144 16.58 -2.06 20.07
CA GLU A 144 15.13 -1.96 20.30
C GLU A 144 14.37 -2.20 19.00
N THR A 145 13.20 -2.82 19.10
CA THR A 145 12.30 -3.00 17.96
C THR A 145 11.13 -2.04 18.09
N LEU A 146 10.96 -1.17 17.09
CA LEU A 146 9.77 -0.35 16.92
C LEU A 146 8.86 -0.99 15.87
N THR A 147 7.54 -0.88 16.05
CA THR A 147 6.56 -1.48 15.15
C THR A 147 5.76 -0.40 14.44
N LEU A 148 5.68 -0.48 13.11
CA LEU A 148 4.87 0.38 12.27
C LEU A 148 3.44 -0.13 12.21
N VAL A 149 2.54 0.83 12.23
CA VAL A 149 1.10 0.66 12.33
C VAL A 149 0.47 1.58 11.31
N GLU A 150 -0.05 1.04 10.22
CA GLU A 150 -0.72 1.88 9.24
C GLU A 150 -1.95 2.55 9.90
N SER A 151 -2.00 3.87 9.92
CA SER A 151 -3.03 4.67 10.60
C SER A 151 -3.90 5.47 9.64
N GLY A 152 -3.44 5.65 8.41
CA GLY A 152 -4.15 6.37 7.35
C GLY A 152 -3.53 6.03 6.00
N ARG A 153 -4.34 6.02 4.94
CA ARG A 153 -3.84 6.01 3.56
C ARG A 153 -4.54 7.07 2.75
N GLN A 154 -3.77 7.86 2.01
CA GLN A 154 -4.29 8.82 1.07
C GLN A 154 -4.55 8.14 -0.28
N ILE A 155 -5.82 8.05 -0.67
CA ILE A 155 -6.26 7.49 -1.94
C ILE A 155 -7.08 8.57 -2.64
N ASN A 156 -6.67 8.97 -3.84
CA ASN A 156 -7.34 9.99 -4.65
C ASN A 156 -7.59 11.31 -3.89
N GLY A 157 -6.61 11.76 -3.08
CA GLY A 157 -6.72 12.99 -2.29
C GLY A 157 -7.56 12.86 -1.02
N ILE A 158 -8.17 11.70 -0.76
CA ILE A 158 -8.98 11.45 0.42
C ILE A 158 -8.20 10.56 1.38
N LYS A 159 -8.13 10.95 2.65
CA LYS A 159 -7.58 10.11 3.71
C LYS A 159 -8.62 9.09 4.14
N LEU A 160 -8.39 7.82 3.80
CA LEU A 160 -9.29 6.73 4.15
C LEU A 160 -8.89 6.09 5.47
N GLN A 161 -9.86 5.46 6.12
CA GLN A 161 -9.68 4.59 7.29
C GLN A 161 -9.47 3.14 6.86
N ARG A 162 -8.70 2.39 7.65
CA ARG A 162 -8.49 0.95 7.40
C ARG A 162 -9.82 0.25 7.38
N LEU A 163 -9.98 -0.64 6.42
CA LEU A 163 -11.14 -1.51 6.41
C LEU A 163 -10.99 -2.56 7.51
N ASP A 164 -11.91 -2.55 8.48
CA ASP A 164 -11.92 -3.41 9.66
C ASP A 164 -13.19 -4.24 9.83
N ASP A 165 -14.17 -4.04 8.96
CA ASP A 165 -15.38 -4.84 8.88
C ASP A 165 -15.18 -6.02 7.92
N ALA A 166 -15.39 -7.24 8.42
CA ALA A 166 -15.13 -8.47 7.69
C ALA A 166 -16.09 -8.67 6.50
N ASP A 167 -17.35 -8.25 6.64
CA ASP A 167 -18.37 -8.41 5.62
C ASP A 167 -18.14 -7.43 4.47
N GLN A 168 -17.79 -6.17 4.78
CA GLN A 168 -17.36 -5.20 3.78
C GLN A 168 -16.08 -5.64 3.06
N TYR A 169 -15.11 -6.21 3.78
CA TYR A 169 -13.90 -6.75 3.16
C TYR A 169 -14.22 -7.90 2.20
N ARG A 170 -15.14 -8.79 2.58
CA ARG A 170 -15.60 -9.88 1.72
C ARG A 170 -16.33 -9.37 0.48
N ALA A 171 -17.27 -8.44 0.66
CA ALA A 171 -17.99 -7.83 -0.45
C ALA A 171 -17.06 -7.14 -1.46
N LEU A 172 -15.98 -6.49 -1.00
CA LEU A 172 -14.98 -5.89 -1.89
C LEU A 172 -14.19 -6.92 -2.68
N ILE A 173 -13.79 -8.03 -2.07
CA ILE A 173 -13.08 -9.12 -2.77
C ILE A 173 -13.99 -9.72 -3.84
N GLU A 174 -15.25 -10.01 -3.50
CA GLU A 174 -16.22 -10.54 -4.46
C GLU A 174 -16.49 -9.56 -5.60
N ALA A 175 -16.61 -8.27 -5.29
CA ALA A 175 -16.74 -7.23 -6.31
C ALA A 175 -15.49 -7.16 -7.21
N ALA A 176 -14.29 -7.33 -6.66
CA ALA A 176 -13.05 -7.32 -7.42
C ALA A 176 -12.97 -8.53 -8.37
N THR A 177 -13.36 -9.72 -7.90
CA THR A 177 -13.47 -10.92 -8.73
C THR A 177 -14.49 -10.72 -9.86
N LEU A 178 -15.67 -10.19 -9.54
CA LEU A 178 -16.70 -9.91 -10.53
C LEU A 178 -16.25 -8.87 -11.59
N ALA A 179 -15.45 -7.88 -11.19
CA ALA A 179 -14.88 -6.91 -12.11
C ALA A 179 -13.94 -7.60 -13.11
N LEU A 180 -13.06 -8.49 -12.63
CA LEU A 180 -12.20 -9.30 -13.50
C LEU A 180 -13.01 -10.20 -14.45
N GLU A 181 -14.05 -10.87 -13.97
CA GLU A 181 -14.93 -11.72 -14.79
C GLU A 181 -15.65 -10.93 -15.90
N ARG A 182 -15.89 -9.64 -15.67
CA ARG A 182 -16.50 -8.72 -16.64
C ARG A 182 -15.47 -8.00 -17.52
N SER A 183 -14.19 -8.34 -17.40
CA SER A 183 -13.09 -7.66 -18.06
C SER A 183 -13.00 -6.15 -17.72
N ASP A 184 -13.52 -5.74 -16.55
CA ASP A 184 -13.42 -4.39 -16.01
C ASP A 184 -12.18 -4.27 -15.12
N PHE A 185 -11.00 -4.19 -15.75
CA PHE A 185 -9.73 -4.10 -15.02
C PHE A 185 -9.57 -2.78 -14.26
N ASP A 186 -10.10 -1.68 -14.80
CA ASP A 186 -10.14 -0.39 -14.11
C ASP A 186 -10.94 -0.47 -12.80
N GLY A 187 -12.10 -1.14 -12.82
CA GLY A 187 -12.89 -1.45 -11.65
C GLY A 187 -12.13 -2.32 -10.66
N TYR A 188 -11.46 -3.37 -11.15
CA TYR A 188 -10.62 -4.25 -10.34
C TYR A 188 -9.52 -3.47 -9.61
N VAL A 189 -8.75 -2.62 -10.30
CA VAL A 189 -7.64 -1.84 -9.71
C VAL A 189 -8.14 -0.90 -8.60
N LYS A 190 -9.31 -0.26 -8.78
CA LYS A 190 -9.92 0.59 -7.75
C LYS A 190 -10.32 -0.21 -6.51
N LEU A 191 -10.91 -1.38 -6.70
CA LEU A 191 -11.31 -2.26 -5.60
C LEU A 191 -10.07 -2.84 -4.89
N TRP A 192 -9.03 -3.18 -5.66
CA TRP A 192 -7.73 -3.61 -5.15
C TRP A 192 -7.09 -2.57 -4.25
N GLU A 193 -7.01 -1.32 -4.71
CA GLU A 193 -6.44 -0.22 -3.92
C GLU A 193 -7.16 -0.09 -2.57
N ARG A 194 -8.50 -0.23 -2.56
CA ARG A 194 -9.29 -0.15 -1.34
C ARG A 194 -9.08 -1.35 -0.41
N HIS A 195 -9.18 -2.58 -0.91
CA HIS A 195 -9.09 -3.77 -0.05
C HIS A 195 -7.64 -4.05 0.40
N SER A 196 -6.63 -3.60 -0.36
CA SER A 196 -5.22 -3.62 0.06
C SER A 196 -4.97 -2.79 1.33
N TYR A 197 -5.84 -1.82 1.61
CA TYR A 197 -5.84 -1.02 2.82
C TYR A 197 -6.87 -1.54 3.83
N SER A 198 -6.59 -2.70 4.41
CA SER A 198 -7.43 -3.36 5.40
C SER A 198 -6.62 -3.88 6.58
N ILE A 199 -7.32 -4.31 7.63
CA ILE A 199 -6.73 -5.13 8.70
C ILE A 199 -6.68 -6.61 8.33
N PHE A 200 -7.22 -6.98 7.18
CA PHE A 200 -7.36 -8.36 6.77
C PHE A 200 -6.28 -8.71 5.76
N LYS A 201 -5.92 -9.99 5.73
CA LYS A 201 -5.02 -10.55 4.73
C LYS A 201 -5.57 -11.86 4.22
N THR A 202 -5.28 -12.18 2.97
CA THR A 202 -5.59 -13.47 2.37
C THR A 202 -5.06 -14.59 3.27
N CYS A 203 -5.89 -15.61 3.51
CA CYS A 203 -5.49 -16.75 4.32
C CYS A 203 -4.37 -17.51 3.62
N SER A 204 -3.23 -17.68 4.29
CA SER A 204 -2.08 -18.39 3.72
C SER A 204 -2.30 -19.89 3.50
N THR A 205 -3.37 -20.46 4.07
CA THR A 205 -3.69 -21.90 3.95
C THR A 205 -4.58 -22.18 2.74
N CYS A 206 -5.74 -21.53 2.65
CA CYS A 206 -6.65 -21.76 1.51
C CYS A 206 -6.42 -20.80 0.34
N LEU A 207 -5.71 -19.68 0.56
CA LEU A 207 -5.51 -18.60 -0.43
C LEU A 207 -6.84 -18.08 -1.01
N ASP A 208 -7.92 -18.13 -0.22
CA ASP A 208 -9.30 -17.82 -0.64
C ASP A 208 -9.80 -18.66 -1.82
N ARG A 209 -9.18 -19.82 -2.08
CA ARG A 209 -9.61 -20.75 -3.14
C ARG A 209 -10.93 -21.40 -2.73
N PHE A 210 -11.93 -21.28 -3.61
CA PHE A 210 -13.30 -21.75 -3.37
C PHE A 210 -13.36 -23.16 -2.76
N TRP A 211 -12.68 -24.14 -3.37
CA TRP A 211 -12.71 -25.55 -2.95
C TRP A 211 -11.92 -25.88 -1.67
N LEU A 212 -11.09 -24.96 -1.16
CA LEU A 212 -10.37 -25.14 0.12
C LEU A 212 -10.97 -24.29 1.23
N ARG A 213 -11.63 -23.19 0.87
CA ARG A 213 -12.03 -22.15 1.79
C ARG A 213 -13.06 -22.65 2.80
N GLU A 214 -14.10 -23.33 2.34
CA GLU A 214 -15.25 -23.72 3.17
C GLU A 214 -14.85 -24.55 4.39
N ASP A 215 -13.89 -25.47 4.22
CA ASP A 215 -13.36 -26.33 5.29
C ASP A 215 -12.09 -25.79 5.96
N CYS A 216 -11.64 -24.59 5.58
CA CYS A 216 -10.38 -24.03 6.06
C CYS A 216 -10.51 -23.54 7.52
N SER A 217 -10.09 -24.39 8.46
CA SER A 217 -10.08 -24.07 9.89
C SER A 217 -9.32 -22.78 10.24
N PRO A 218 -8.13 -22.47 9.66
CA PRO A 218 -7.40 -21.23 9.97
C PRO A 218 -8.15 -19.92 9.71
N CYS A 219 -9.07 -19.89 8.74
CA CYS A 219 -9.88 -18.71 8.44
C CYS A 219 -11.37 -18.90 8.75
N ALA A 220 -11.75 -20.06 9.29
CA ALA A 220 -13.12 -20.46 9.57
C ALA A 220 -14.07 -20.18 8.38
N GLY A 221 -13.70 -20.64 7.18
CA GLY A 221 -14.55 -20.47 6.00
C GLY A 221 -14.45 -19.11 5.29
N ARG A 222 -13.74 -18.12 5.85
CA ARG A 222 -13.79 -16.75 5.32
C ARG A 222 -12.87 -16.49 4.13
N GLY A 223 -11.80 -17.26 3.98
CA GLY A 223 -10.77 -17.02 2.94
C GLY A 223 -9.71 -15.99 3.33
N PHE A 224 -9.90 -15.27 4.43
CA PHE A 224 -8.99 -14.26 4.97
C PHE A 224 -8.94 -14.32 6.49
N VAL A 225 -7.88 -13.74 7.06
CA VAL A 225 -7.68 -13.61 8.50
C VAL A 225 -7.38 -12.15 8.84
N GLU A 226 -7.67 -11.74 10.07
CA GLU A 226 -7.13 -10.47 10.58
C GLU A 226 -5.60 -10.58 10.65
N ASP A 227 -4.91 -9.49 10.31
CA ASP A 227 -3.48 -9.34 10.48
C ASP A 227 -3.16 -9.48 11.98
N PRO A 228 -2.42 -10.53 12.39
CA PRO A 228 -2.15 -10.81 13.81
C PRO A 228 -1.40 -9.69 14.53
N GLN A 229 -0.72 -8.82 13.78
CA GLN A 229 0.06 -7.72 14.32
C GLN A 229 -0.72 -6.39 14.25
N ARG A 230 -2.06 -6.47 14.40
CA ARG A 230 -2.92 -5.30 14.61
C ARG A 230 -2.55 -4.65 15.96
N PRO A 231 -2.07 -3.41 15.95
CA PRO A 231 -1.60 -2.70 17.13
C PRO A 231 -2.73 -2.30 18.07
N ASP A 232 -3.95 -2.14 17.54
CA ASP A 232 -5.19 -1.96 18.30
C ASP A 232 -5.52 -3.19 19.19
N ARG A 233 -4.86 -4.34 18.95
CA ARG A 233 -4.91 -5.57 19.76
C ARG A 233 -3.60 -5.90 20.46
N LEU A 234 -2.56 -5.06 20.38
CA LEU A 234 -1.40 -5.20 21.27
C LEU A 234 -1.89 -4.97 22.72
N PRO A 235 -1.41 -5.78 23.69
CA PRO A 235 -2.11 -6.01 24.94
C PRO A 235 -2.51 -4.72 25.67
N PRO A 236 -3.75 -4.66 26.20
CA PRO A 236 -4.39 -3.47 26.75
C PRO A 236 -3.90 -3.12 28.17
N SER A 237 -2.60 -2.91 28.38
CA SER A 237 -2.12 -2.27 29.61
C SER A 237 -2.15 -0.74 29.53
N LEU A 238 -2.66 -0.14 28.44
CA LEU A 238 -2.70 1.31 28.24
C LEU A 238 -4.05 1.89 27.73
N LEU A 239 -5.09 1.06 27.59
CA LEU A 239 -6.46 1.51 27.22
C LEU A 239 -7.27 2.08 28.41
N ALA A 240 -6.73 2.03 29.63
CA ALA A 240 -7.41 2.43 30.87
C ALA A 240 -7.49 3.96 31.11
N ALA A 241 -7.07 4.81 30.17
CA ALA A 241 -7.05 6.27 30.36
C ALA A 241 -8.08 7.05 29.52
N ARG A 242 -9.10 6.39 28.95
CA ARG A 242 -10.18 7.08 28.20
C ARG A 242 -11.59 6.94 28.78
N LEU A 243 -11.75 6.38 29.98
CA LEU A 243 -13.07 6.24 30.63
C LEU A 243 -13.14 6.74 32.07
N SER A 244 -12.11 7.42 32.58
CA SER A 244 -12.11 8.00 33.93
C SER A 244 -12.26 9.53 33.99
N ASP A 245 -12.48 10.21 32.85
CA ASP A 245 -12.84 11.64 32.82
C ASP A 245 -14.21 11.85 32.14
N ARG A 246 -15.23 11.21 32.72
CA ARG A 246 -16.63 11.67 32.63
C ARG A 246 -17.20 11.83 34.02
#